data_AF-A0A3D1HCC7-F1
#
_entry.id   AF-A0A3D1HCC7-F1
#
_cell.length_a   1.000
_cell.length_b   1.000
_cell.length_c   1.000
_cell.angle_alpha   90.00
_cell.angle_beta   90.00
_cell.angle_gamma   90.00
#
_symmetry.space_group_name_H-M   'P 1'
#
loop_
_entity.id
_entity.type
_entity.pdbx_description
1 polymer ?
#
loop_
_entity_poly.entity_id
_entity_poly.type
_entity_poly.pdbx_seq_one_letter_code
_entity_poly.pdbx_strand_id
1 'polypeptide(L)'
;WKFLQYKFYQQWGKLRAYANEQGISIIGDIPIYVALDSADVWTHPELFLLDEENLTPLKVAGVPPDAFSETGQLWGNPLYDWAAMKKDNYSWWVKRIKKAAELYDMLRIDHFRAFDTYWAIPFGHPTAETGKWEQGPGMDLFNVIKREIKNVDIIAEDLGDIFDSVKKLLSDTGFPGMRVLQFGFNDKNEDNDHLPHNYPRNCVCYTGTHDNATFRQWYAEADLAARNMAKRYLEKGLFGSLNMRAIRAAYASPAALAIIPMQDVLNLGAKARMNVPSTLGGNWAWRMKPNALKGKTAEKLRELSEIYLRL
;
A
#
# COMPACT_ATOMS: atom_id res chain seq x y z
N TRP A 1 24.84 -15.37 6.47
CA TRP A 1 23.64 -14.99 5.71
C TRP A 1 22.76 -16.18 5.28
N LYS A 2 23.25 -17.19 4.55
CA LYS A 2 22.43 -18.33 4.06
C LYS A 2 21.62 -19.07 5.15
N PHE A 3 22.24 -19.35 6.30
CA PHE A 3 21.55 -20.01 7.42
C PHE A 3 20.41 -19.17 8.01
N LEU A 4 20.58 -17.85 8.09
CA LEU A 4 19.53 -16.94 8.56
C LEU A 4 18.33 -16.94 7.62
N GLN A 5 18.59 -16.90 6.31
CA GLN A 5 17.55 -17.05 5.28
C GLN A 5 16.84 -18.40 5.42
N TYR A 6 17.57 -19.51 5.55
CA TYR A 6 16.99 -20.83 5.79
C TYR A 6 16.05 -20.85 7.01
N LYS A 7 16.46 -20.26 8.14
CA LYS A 7 15.62 -20.17 9.34
C LYS A 7 14.38 -19.30 9.15
N PHE A 8 14.52 -18.18 8.45
CA PHE A 8 13.39 -17.33 8.08
C PHE A 8 12.36 -18.11 7.24
N TYR A 9 12.77 -18.71 6.12
CA TYR A 9 11.86 -19.48 5.26
C TYR A 9 11.24 -20.67 5.98
N GLN A 10 12.00 -21.34 6.87
CA GLN A 10 11.48 -22.44 7.68
C GLN A 10 10.36 -21.97 8.63
N GLN A 11 10.54 -20.85 9.31
CA GLN A 11 9.54 -20.32 10.25
C GLN A 11 8.34 -19.71 9.53
N TRP A 12 8.59 -18.93 8.47
CA TRP A 12 7.55 -18.32 7.65
C TRP A 12 6.67 -19.37 6.98
N GLY A 13 7.27 -20.41 6.40
CA GLY A 13 6.53 -21.50 5.79
C GLY A 13 5.60 -22.22 6.78
N LYS A 14 6.04 -22.43 8.03
CA LYS A 14 5.19 -22.98 9.09
C LYS A 14 4.03 -22.06 9.46
N LEU A 15 4.28 -20.75 9.56
CA LEU A 15 3.24 -19.76 9.86
C LEU A 15 2.19 -19.69 8.75
N ARG A 16 2.64 -19.61 7.49
CA ARG A 16 1.74 -19.58 6.33
C ARG A 16 0.91 -20.86 6.24
N ALA A 17 1.54 -22.03 6.41
CA ALA A 17 0.81 -23.30 6.42
C ALA A 17 -0.28 -23.32 7.49
N TYR A 18 0.05 -22.91 8.72
CA TYR A 18 -0.94 -22.81 9.80
C TYR A 18 -2.06 -21.81 9.48
N ALA A 19 -1.75 -20.62 8.95
CA ALA A 19 -2.76 -19.64 8.56
C ALA A 19 -3.71 -20.20 7.49
N ASN A 20 -3.16 -20.84 6.46
CA ASN A 20 -3.93 -21.42 5.37
C ASN A 20 -4.79 -22.60 5.84
N GLU A 21 -4.30 -23.44 6.76
CA GLU A 21 -5.10 -24.49 7.42
C GLU A 21 -6.30 -23.93 8.20
N GLN A 22 -6.20 -22.68 8.69
CA GLN A 22 -7.30 -21.95 9.34
C GLN A 22 -8.16 -21.13 8.35
N GLY A 23 -7.95 -21.28 7.04
CA GLY A 23 -8.67 -20.51 6.01
C GLY A 23 -8.26 -19.04 5.91
N ILE A 24 -7.10 -18.65 6.46
CA ILE A 24 -6.59 -17.28 6.45
C ILE A 24 -5.51 -17.15 5.38
N SER A 25 -5.74 -16.29 4.39
CA SER A 25 -4.74 -15.91 3.39
C SER A 25 -3.86 -14.75 3.88
N ILE A 26 -2.59 -14.74 3.49
CA ILE A 26 -1.62 -13.69 3.82
C ILE A 26 -1.37 -12.80 2.62
N ILE A 27 -1.64 -11.50 2.79
CA ILE A 27 -1.32 -10.47 1.80
C ILE A 27 0.09 -9.93 2.09
N GLY A 28 0.98 -10.10 1.13
CA GLY A 28 2.31 -9.51 1.11
C GLY A 28 2.31 -8.10 0.56
N ASP A 29 3.47 -7.46 0.65
CA ASP A 29 3.68 -6.10 0.17
C ASP A 29 5.04 -6.02 -0.51
N ILE A 30 5.06 -5.51 -1.73
CA ILE A 30 6.28 -5.33 -2.52
C ILE A 30 6.41 -3.85 -2.86
N PRO A 31 7.44 -3.14 -2.36
CA PRO A 31 7.73 -1.78 -2.79
C PRO A 31 8.06 -1.80 -4.29
N ILE A 32 7.59 -0.85 -5.09
CA ILE A 32 7.95 -0.86 -6.52
C ILE A 32 9.46 -0.78 -6.69
N TYR A 33 10.14 0.13 -6.00
CA TYR A 33 11.59 0.30 -6.10
C TYR A 33 12.35 -0.52 -5.06
N VAL A 34 13.63 -0.76 -5.34
CA VAL A 34 14.60 -1.34 -4.40
C VAL A 34 15.53 -0.23 -3.89
N ALA A 35 16.19 -0.44 -2.75
CA ALA A 35 17.19 0.51 -2.25
C ALA A 35 18.44 0.50 -3.14
N LEU A 36 19.14 1.64 -3.24
CA LEU A 36 20.42 1.72 -3.96
C LEU A 36 21.46 0.76 -3.37
N ASP A 37 21.61 0.79 -2.05
CA ASP A 37 22.47 -0.13 -1.30
C ASP A 37 21.74 -1.47 -1.10
N SER A 38 21.63 -2.24 -2.18
CA SER A 38 20.99 -3.56 -2.16
C SER A 38 21.74 -4.55 -3.04
N ALA A 39 21.59 -5.84 -2.72
CA ALA A 39 22.09 -6.92 -3.57
C ALA A 39 21.43 -6.88 -4.96
N ASP A 40 20.17 -6.46 -5.05
CA ASP A 40 19.43 -6.35 -6.31
C ASP A 40 20.12 -5.41 -7.29
N VAL A 41 20.51 -4.22 -6.84
CA VAL A 41 21.23 -3.24 -7.68
C VAL A 41 22.66 -3.68 -7.92
N TRP A 42 23.35 -4.19 -6.90
CA TRP A 42 24.74 -4.62 -7.02
C TRP A 42 24.94 -5.77 -8.02
N THR A 43 24.03 -6.75 -8.06
CA THR A 43 24.16 -7.90 -8.98
C THR A 43 23.55 -7.68 -10.36
N HIS A 44 22.71 -6.65 -10.51
CA HIS A 44 22.02 -6.33 -11.75
C HIS A 44 22.05 -4.83 -12.09
N PRO A 45 23.22 -4.16 -12.07
CA PRO A 45 23.31 -2.73 -12.32
C PRO A 45 22.76 -2.33 -13.68
N GLU A 46 22.83 -3.24 -14.67
CA GLU A 46 22.31 -3.05 -16.04
C GLU A 46 20.79 -2.86 -16.13
N LEU A 47 20.05 -3.13 -15.04
CA LEU A 47 18.60 -2.98 -14.97
C LEU A 47 18.16 -1.64 -14.36
N PHE A 48 19.11 -0.78 -14.00
CA PHE A 48 18.89 0.50 -13.33
C PHE A 48 19.54 1.64 -14.11
N LEU A 49 19.00 2.84 -13.98
CA LEU A 49 19.55 4.06 -14.58
C LEU A 49 20.73 4.58 -13.75
N LEU A 50 21.88 3.94 -13.93
CA LEU A 50 23.15 4.25 -13.26
C LEU A 50 24.18 4.78 -14.25
N ASP A 51 25.09 5.61 -13.76
CA ASP A 51 26.30 6.01 -14.46
C ASP A 51 27.22 4.80 -14.68
N GLU A 52 27.71 4.61 -15.90
CA GLU A 52 28.48 3.43 -16.29
C GLU A 52 29.85 3.34 -15.60
N GLU A 53 30.46 4.48 -15.24
CA GLU A 53 31.81 4.52 -14.66
C GLU A 53 31.79 4.30 -13.15
N ASN A 54 30.81 4.88 -12.46
CA ASN A 54 30.82 4.95 -10.99
C ASN A 54 29.57 4.35 -10.32
N LEU A 55 28.59 3.85 -11.09
CA LEU A 55 27.35 3.24 -10.61
C LEU A 55 26.49 4.16 -9.71
N THR A 56 26.66 5.49 -9.81
CA THR A 56 25.76 6.43 -9.16
C THR A 56 24.45 6.53 -9.94
N PRO A 57 23.29 6.75 -9.28
CA PRO A 57 22.04 6.98 -9.99
C PRO A 57 22.13 8.18 -10.91
N LEU A 58 21.61 8.06 -12.13
CA LEU A 58 21.39 9.22 -13.00
C LEU A 58 20.16 10.00 -12.52
N LYS A 59 19.16 9.27 -12.05
CA LYS A 59 17.89 9.78 -11.53
C LYS A 59 17.42 8.90 -10.38
N VAL A 60 16.63 9.49 -9.48
CA VAL A 60 16.07 8.82 -8.32
C VAL A 60 14.57 8.99 -8.23
N ALA A 61 13.94 8.06 -7.53
CA ALA A 61 12.51 8.04 -7.30
C ALA A 61 12.06 9.07 -6.28
N GLY A 62 10.81 9.48 -6.44
CA GLY A 62 10.06 10.29 -5.51
C GLY A 62 8.65 10.52 -6.01
N VAL A 63 7.97 11.51 -5.44
CA VAL A 63 6.70 12.05 -5.93
C VAL A 63 6.77 13.58 -5.98
N PRO A 64 6.07 14.22 -6.93
CA PRO A 64 6.05 15.68 -7.02
C PRO A 64 5.42 16.31 -5.78
N PRO A 65 5.57 17.63 -5.61
CA PRO A 65 4.73 18.40 -4.69
C PRO A 65 3.24 18.12 -4.88
N ASP A 66 2.52 18.04 -3.78
CA ASP A 66 1.07 17.87 -3.74
C ASP A 66 0.46 18.70 -2.60
N ALA A 67 -0.85 18.59 -2.39
CA ALA A 67 -1.54 19.31 -1.33
C ALA A 67 -1.07 18.95 0.10
N PHE A 68 -0.32 17.87 0.26
CA PHE A 68 0.19 17.36 1.54
C PHE A 68 1.69 17.61 1.73
N SER A 69 2.46 17.83 0.65
CA SER A 69 3.89 18.16 0.69
C SER A 69 4.28 19.24 -0.31
N GLU A 70 4.68 20.41 0.18
CA GLU A 70 5.10 21.56 -0.64
C GLU A 70 6.32 21.26 -1.54
N THR A 71 7.21 20.35 -1.13
CA THR A 71 8.45 20.00 -1.85
C THR A 71 8.43 18.59 -2.43
N GLY A 72 7.28 17.93 -2.38
CA GLY A 72 7.12 16.53 -2.77
C GLY A 72 7.81 15.59 -1.80
N GLN A 73 8.18 14.40 -2.25
CA GLN A 73 8.94 13.44 -1.44
C GLN A 73 10.10 12.88 -2.25
N LEU A 74 11.32 13.05 -1.75
CA LEU A 74 12.53 12.48 -2.34
C LEU A 74 12.84 11.14 -1.65
N TRP A 75 12.61 10.03 -2.34
CA TRP A 75 12.83 8.71 -1.76
C TRP A 75 14.25 8.20 -1.98
N GLY A 76 14.89 8.62 -3.07
CA GLY A 76 16.31 8.33 -3.33
C GLY A 76 16.60 6.95 -3.91
N ASN A 77 15.57 6.12 -4.17
CA ASN A 77 15.76 4.83 -4.84
C ASN A 77 16.24 5.02 -6.29
N PRO A 78 17.11 4.14 -6.82
CA PRO A 78 17.43 4.16 -8.25
C PRO A 78 16.20 3.78 -9.08
N LEU A 79 16.09 4.39 -10.25
CA LEU A 79 15.02 4.10 -11.21
C LEU A 79 15.41 2.94 -12.13
N TYR A 80 14.42 2.20 -12.61
CA TYR A 80 14.62 1.08 -13.52
C TYR A 80 14.93 1.54 -14.94
N ASP A 81 15.83 0.84 -15.62
CA ASP A 81 15.89 0.87 -17.07
C ASP A 81 14.86 -0.12 -17.63
N TRP A 82 13.63 0.37 -17.80
CA TRP A 82 12.53 -0.42 -18.36
C TRP A 82 12.81 -0.93 -19.77
N ALA A 83 13.64 -0.22 -20.56
CA ALA A 83 14.01 -0.64 -21.90
C ALA A 83 14.99 -1.82 -21.84
N ALA A 84 15.97 -1.80 -20.92
CA ALA A 84 16.83 -2.94 -20.65
C ALA A 84 16.04 -4.17 -20.16
N MET A 85 15.15 -3.98 -19.18
CA MET A 85 14.28 -5.06 -18.68
C MET A 85 13.38 -5.64 -19.77
N LYS A 86 12.89 -4.82 -20.71
CA LYS A 86 12.04 -5.32 -21.80
C LYS A 86 12.77 -6.31 -22.72
N LYS A 87 14.11 -6.18 -22.88
CA LYS A 87 14.91 -7.05 -23.76
C LYS A 87 14.87 -8.52 -23.36
N ASP A 88 14.72 -8.81 -22.07
CA ASP A 88 14.67 -10.18 -21.53
C ASP A 88 13.26 -10.59 -21.06
N ASN A 89 12.23 -9.89 -21.54
CA ASN A 89 10.84 -10.04 -21.08
C ASN A 89 10.68 -9.85 -19.58
N TYR A 90 11.30 -8.81 -19.02
CA TYR A 90 11.16 -8.42 -17.63
C TYR A 90 11.51 -9.56 -16.66
N SER A 91 12.55 -10.35 -16.97
CA SER A 91 12.83 -11.60 -16.27
C SER A 91 13.09 -11.38 -14.77
N TRP A 92 13.69 -10.25 -14.42
CA TRP A 92 13.93 -9.84 -13.04
C TRP A 92 12.63 -9.64 -12.26
N TRP A 93 11.66 -8.91 -12.83
CA TRP A 93 10.35 -8.71 -12.22
C TRP A 93 9.57 -10.01 -12.11
N VAL A 94 9.61 -10.86 -13.13
CA VAL A 94 8.98 -12.19 -13.07
C VAL A 94 9.55 -13.02 -11.91
N LYS A 95 10.88 -13.04 -11.73
CA LYS A 95 11.53 -13.73 -10.59
C LYS A 95 11.11 -13.12 -9.26
N ARG A 96 11.06 -11.80 -9.16
CA ARG A 96 10.64 -11.07 -7.95
C ARG A 96 9.21 -11.44 -7.53
N ILE A 97 8.27 -11.39 -8.46
CA ILE A 97 6.87 -11.75 -8.20
C ILE A 97 6.73 -13.24 -7.88
N LYS A 98 7.40 -14.13 -8.63
CA LYS A 98 7.43 -15.57 -8.32
C LYS A 98 7.91 -15.82 -6.89
N LYS A 99 8.99 -15.17 -6.48
CA LYS A 99 9.55 -15.34 -5.15
C LYS A 99 8.61 -14.83 -4.06
N ALA A 100 7.91 -13.72 -4.31
CA ALA A 100 6.92 -13.19 -3.37
C ALA A 100 5.68 -14.09 -3.28
N ALA A 101 5.22 -14.70 -4.38
CA ALA A 101 4.12 -15.67 -4.37
C ALA A 101 4.44 -16.96 -3.59
N GLU A 102 5.73 -17.30 -3.43
CA GLU A 102 6.14 -18.38 -2.50
C GLU A 102 5.94 -18.00 -1.02
N LEU A 103 5.87 -16.71 -0.70
CA LEU A 103 5.71 -16.20 0.66
C LEU A 103 4.28 -15.82 1.00
N TYR A 104 3.52 -15.34 0.02
CA TYR A 104 2.21 -14.74 0.23
C TYR A 104 1.17 -15.34 -0.71
N ASP A 105 -0.09 -15.31 -0.31
CA ASP A 105 -1.21 -15.78 -1.13
C ASP A 105 -1.68 -14.68 -2.10
N MET A 106 -1.46 -13.41 -1.74
CA MET A 106 -1.76 -12.23 -2.55
C MET A 106 -0.70 -11.16 -2.32
N LEU A 107 -0.49 -10.27 -3.30
CA LEU A 107 0.57 -9.26 -3.27
C LEU A 107 -0.02 -7.86 -3.45
N ARG A 108 0.18 -6.96 -2.49
CA ARG A 108 0.09 -5.53 -2.77
C ARG A 108 1.36 -5.12 -3.50
N ILE A 109 1.23 -4.42 -4.63
CA ILE A 109 2.35 -3.69 -5.23
C ILE A 109 2.17 -2.21 -4.91
N ASP A 110 3.12 -1.71 -4.14
CA ASP A 110 3.21 -0.32 -3.73
C ASP A 110 3.46 0.60 -4.92
N HIS A 111 2.92 1.81 -4.88
CA HIS A 111 3.10 2.85 -5.88
C HIS A 111 2.84 2.34 -7.31
N PHE A 112 1.74 1.61 -7.50
CA PHE A 112 1.38 0.96 -8.76
C PHE A 112 1.36 1.94 -9.93
N ARG A 113 1.03 3.21 -9.68
CA ARG A 113 1.00 4.25 -10.72
C ARG A 113 2.34 4.39 -11.48
N ALA A 114 3.46 4.03 -10.87
CA ALA A 114 4.78 4.06 -11.51
C ALA A 114 4.96 3.04 -12.65
N PHE A 115 4.06 2.05 -12.78
CA PHE A 115 4.03 1.21 -13.97
C PHE A 115 3.41 1.92 -15.18
N ASP A 116 2.57 2.93 -14.99
CA ASP A 116 2.10 3.80 -16.08
C ASP A 116 3.11 4.91 -16.35
N THR A 117 3.32 5.79 -15.37
CA THR A 117 4.27 6.90 -15.46
C THR A 117 4.95 7.06 -14.11
N TYR A 118 6.20 7.50 -13.97
CA TYR A 118 6.85 7.68 -12.65
C TYR A 118 7.56 9.03 -12.57
N TRP A 119 7.73 9.56 -11.35
CA TRP A 119 8.40 10.83 -11.14
C TRP A 119 9.91 10.62 -10.99
N ALA A 120 10.67 11.14 -11.95
CA ALA A 120 12.10 10.94 -12.05
C ALA A 120 12.86 12.22 -11.71
N ILE A 121 13.58 12.22 -10.60
CA ILE A 121 14.30 13.38 -10.07
C ILE A 121 15.78 13.23 -10.43
N PRO A 122 16.45 14.22 -11.04
CA PRO A 122 17.88 14.13 -11.30
C PRO A 122 18.67 13.91 -9.99
N PHE A 123 19.62 12.98 -10.02
CA PHE A 123 20.40 12.65 -8.82
C PHE A 123 21.18 13.87 -8.30
N GLY A 124 21.33 13.96 -6.97
CA GLY A 124 22.01 15.07 -6.30
C GLY A 124 21.12 16.26 -5.94
N HIS A 125 19.86 16.30 -6.39
CA HIS A 125 18.93 17.34 -5.95
C HIS A 125 18.45 17.14 -4.50
N PRO A 126 18.25 18.23 -3.73
CA PRO A 126 17.85 18.14 -2.32
C PRO A 126 16.35 17.90 -2.10
N THR A 127 15.52 18.16 -3.12
CA THR A 127 14.05 18.03 -3.07
C THR A 127 13.52 17.33 -4.33
N ALA A 128 12.23 17.02 -4.36
CA ALA A 128 11.60 16.32 -5.47
C ALA A 128 11.03 17.26 -6.55
N GLU A 129 11.10 18.59 -6.37
CA GLU A 129 10.43 19.58 -7.22
C GLU A 129 10.92 19.59 -8.67
N THR A 130 12.18 19.22 -8.91
CA THR A 130 12.83 19.27 -10.23
C THR A 130 12.64 18.01 -11.06
N GLY A 131 11.84 17.06 -10.58
CA GLY A 131 11.57 15.83 -11.30
C GLY A 131 10.73 16.03 -12.56
N LYS A 132 10.57 14.95 -13.32
CA LYS A 132 9.70 14.88 -14.50
C LYS A 132 8.96 13.57 -14.52
N TRP A 133 7.74 13.60 -15.06
CA TRP A 133 7.00 12.38 -15.37
C TRP A 133 7.66 11.66 -16.55
N GLU A 134 7.99 10.39 -16.34
CA GLU A 134 8.53 9.48 -17.35
C GLU A 134 7.63 8.26 -17.50
N GLN A 135 7.71 7.54 -18.61
CA GLN A 135 6.82 6.42 -18.91
C GLN A 135 7.34 5.10 -18.33
N GLY A 136 6.50 4.42 -17.56
CA GLY A 136 6.71 3.05 -17.09
C GLY A 136 6.40 2.00 -18.17
N PRO A 137 6.51 0.70 -17.85
CA PRO A 137 6.36 -0.40 -18.80
C PRO A 137 4.90 -0.68 -19.22
N GLY A 138 3.93 -0.10 -18.51
CA GLY A 138 2.50 -0.30 -18.72
C GLY A 138 2.10 -1.78 -18.68
N MET A 139 1.17 -2.15 -19.57
CA MET A 139 0.65 -3.52 -19.67
C MET A 139 1.68 -4.54 -20.17
N ASP A 140 2.79 -4.13 -20.79
CA ASP A 140 3.79 -5.06 -21.32
C ASP A 140 4.34 -5.96 -20.20
N LEU A 141 4.69 -5.36 -19.05
CA LEU A 141 5.14 -6.10 -17.87
C LEU A 141 4.06 -7.05 -17.36
N PHE A 142 2.84 -6.55 -17.15
CA PHE A 142 1.77 -7.35 -16.57
C PHE A 142 1.28 -8.48 -17.48
N ASN A 143 1.33 -8.29 -18.80
CA ASN A 143 1.06 -9.35 -19.76
C ASN A 143 2.10 -10.48 -19.64
N VAL A 144 3.38 -10.15 -19.45
CA VAL A 144 4.40 -11.16 -19.19
C VAL A 144 4.17 -11.83 -17.84
N ILE A 145 3.90 -11.09 -16.76
CA ILE A 145 3.62 -11.65 -15.44
C ILE A 145 2.44 -12.65 -15.51
N LYS A 146 1.32 -12.27 -16.14
CA LYS A 146 0.13 -13.14 -16.30
C LYS A 146 0.45 -14.40 -17.11
N ARG A 147 1.33 -14.31 -18.11
CA ARG A 147 1.77 -15.47 -18.90
C ARG A 147 2.67 -16.41 -18.11
N GLU A 148 3.62 -15.85 -17.35
CA GLU A 148 4.67 -16.61 -16.66
C GLU A 148 4.25 -17.12 -15.26
N ILE A 149 3.18 -16.56 -14.69
CA ILE A 149 2.71 -16.83 -13.33
C ILE A 149 1.19 -17.02 -13.38
N LYS A 150 0.75 -18.28 -13.37
CA LYS A 150 -0.67 -18.64 -13.61
C LYS A 150 -1.64 -18.17 -12.53
N ASN A 151 -1.19 -18.07 -11.28
CA ASN A 151 -2.04 -17.78 -10.12
C ASN A 151 -1.35 -16.75 -9.23
N VAL A 152 -1.35 -15.48 -9.62
CA VAL A 152 -0.89 -14.40 -8.76
C VAL A 152 -1.98 -13.35 -8.63
N ASP A 153 -2.47 -13.20 -7.41
CA ASP A 153 -3.42 -12.15 -7.06
C ASP A 153 -2.65 -10.90 -6.65
N ILE A 154 -2.92 -9.79 -7.33
CA ILE A 154 -2.24 -8.52 -7.13
C ILE A 154 -3.26 -7.46 -6.73
N ILE A 155 -2.98 -6.73 -5.65
CA ILE A 155 -3.66 -5.49 -5.28
C ILE A 155 -2.78 -4.33 -5.74
N ALA A 156 -3.35 -3.39 -6.47
CA ALA A 156 -2.67 -2.18 -6.87
C ALA A 156 -2.84 -1.10 -5.81
N GLU A 157 -1.73 -0.60 -5.26
CA GLU A 157 -1.73 0.65 -4.50
C GLU A 157 -1.83 1.83 -5.48
N ASP A 158 -3.05 2.30 -5.69
CA ASP A 158 -3.44 3.35 -6.65
C ASP A 158 -3.81 4.68 -5.95
N LEU A 159 -3.23 4.98 -4.78
CA LEU A 159 -3.57 6.18 -4.02
C LEU A 159 -2.82 7.43 -4.55
N GLY A 160 -3.28 8.58 -4.11
CA GLY A 160 -2.77 9.89 -4.53
C GLY A 160 -3.43 10.41 -5.81
N ASP A 161 -2.89 11.49 -6.36
CA ASP A 161 -3.39 12.08 -7.60
C ASP A 161 -2.99 11.21 -8.80
N ILE A 162 -3.98 10.50 -9.36
CA ILE A 162 -3.78 9.56 -10.46
C ILE A 162 -4.36 10.09 -11.78
N PHE A 163 -3.55 10.04 -12.83
CA PHE A 163 -3.99 10.36 -14.19
C PHE A 163 -4.98 9.32 -14.73
N ASP A 164 -5.78 9.71 -15.71
CA ASP A 164 -6.70 8.79 -16.38
C ASP A 164 -5.98 7.59 -17.04
N SER A 165 -4.72 7.77 -17.46
CA SER A 165 -3.87 6.68 -17.95
C SER A 165 -3.58 5.62 -16.88
N VAL A 166 -3.36 6.04 -15.63
CA VAL A 166 -3.17 5.13 -14.48
C VAL A 166 -4.46 4.37 -14.19
N LYS A 167 -5.61 5.06 -14.20
CA LYS A 167 -6.92 4.43 -14.04
C LYS A 167 -7.19 3.41 -15.14
N LYS A 168 -6.80 3.73 -16.38
CA LYS A 168 -6.88 2.82 -17.50
C LYS A 168 -5.97 1.60 -17.29
N LEU A 169 -4.72 1.79 -16.85
CA LEU A 169 -3.80 0.70 -16.57
C LEU A 169 -4.38 -0.24 -15.49
N LEU A 170 -4.92 0.31 -14.41
CA LEU A 170 -5.60 -0.47 -13.35
C LEU A 170 -6.78 -1.28 -13.91
N SER A 171 -7.60 -0.65 -14.77
CA SER A 171 -8.72 -1.34 -15.43
C SER A 171 -8.23 -2.47 -16.36
N ASP A 172 -7.18 -2.23 -17.14
CA ASP A 172 -6.63 -3.20 -18.09
C ASP A 172 -5.94 -4.38 -17.38
N THR A 173 -5.33 -4.15 -16.21
CA THR A 173 -4.79 -5.25 -15.39
C THR A 173 -5.89 -6.08 -14.76
N GLY A 174 -7.03 -5.47 -14.43
CA GLY A 174 -8.13 -6.09 -13.69
C GLY A 174 -7.85 -6.25 -12.19
N PHE A 175 -6.76 -5.66 -11.70
CA PHE A 175 -6.40 -5.72 -10.28
C PHE A 175 -7.35 -4.84 -9.45
N PRO A 176 -7.70 -5.24 -8.21
CA PRO A 176 -8.36 -4.34 -7.29
C PRO A 176 -7.44 -3.17 -6.91
N GLY A 177 -7.99 -1.96 -6.97
CA GLY A 177 -7.39 -0.77 -6.37
C GLY A 177 -7.67 -0.69 -4.86
N MET A 178 -7.14 0.35 -4.22
CA MET A 178 -7.27 0.61 -2.80
C MET A 178 -8.18 1.80 -2.53
N ARG A 179 -8.97 1.71 -1.46
CA ARG A 179 -9.78 2.85 -0.96
C ARG A 179 -9.53 3.07 0.52
N VAL A 180 -9.15 4.29 0.90
CA VAL A 180 -8.79 4.60 2.29
C VAL A 180 -9.80 5.59 2.85
N LEU A 181 -10.58 5.14 3.84
CA LEU A 181 -11.69 5.91 4.40
C LEU A 181 -11.28 7.29 4.96
N GLN A 182 -10.07 7.41 5.52
CA GLN A 182 -9.54 8.70 5.99
C GLN A 182 -9.44 9.75 4.88
N PHE A 183 -9.20 9.36 3.63
CA PHE A 183 -9.13 10.27 2.48
C PHE A 183 -10.52 10.67 1.98
N GLY A 184 -11.57 9.94 2.37
CA GLY A 184 -12.94 10.23 1.99
C GLY A 184 -13.48 11.52 2.59
N PHE A 185 -13.01 11.90 3.78
CA PHE A 185 -13.50 13.06 4.51
C PHE A 185 -12.58 14.26 4.33
N ASN A 186 -13.10 15.34 3.74
CA ASN A 186 -12.34 16.54 3.38
C ASN A 186 -13.00 17.83 3.91
N ASP A 187 -12.24 18.91 3.88
CA ASP A 187 -12.60 20.24 4.37
C ASP A 187 -13.66 20.95 3.51
N LYS A 188 -13.74 20.59 2.24
CA LYS A 188 -14.73 21.12 1.29
C LYS A 188 -16.09 20.41 1.34
N ASN A 189 -16.18 19.30 2.08
CA ASN A 189 -17.35 18.42 2.11
C ASN A 189 -17.76 17.97 0.69
N GLU A 190 -16.76 17.72 -0.16
CA GLU A 190 -16.90 17.26 -1.53
C GLU A 190 -16.90 15.73 -1.61
N ASP A 191 -17.61 15.21 -2.60
CA ASP A 191 -17.63 13.78 -2.89
C ASP A 191 -16.31 13.31 -3.53
N ASN A 192 -15.95 12.04 -3.35
CA ASN A 192 -14.74 11.45 -3.93
C ASN A 192 -14.77 9.91 -3.89
N ASP A 193 -13.79 9.31 -4.58
CA ASP A 193 -13.68 7.84 -4.71
C ASP A 193 -13.38 7.13 -3.38
N HIS A 194 -12.94 7.84 -2.35
CA HIS A 194 -12.63 7.32 -1.01
C HIS A 194 -13.80 7.41 -0.02
N LEU A 195 -15.01 7.77 -0.46
CA LEU A 195 -16.23 7.58 0.31
C LEU A 195 -16.90 6.22 -0.01
N PRO A 196 -17.34 5.45 1.01
CA PRO A 196 -17.84 4.08 0.81
C PRO A 196 -18.95 3.89 -0.23
N HIS A 197 -19.80 4.87 -0.47
CA HIS A 197 -20.88 4.77 -1.46
C HIS A 197 -20.37 4.80 -2.92
N ASN A 198 -19.12 5.24 -3.13
CA ASN A 198 -18.48 5.29 -4.45
C ASN A 198 -17.50 4.13 -4.69
N TYR A 199 -17.33 3.22 -3.72
CA TYR A 199 -16.37 2.12 -3.89
C TYR A 199 -16.83 1.19 -5.01
N PRO A 200 -15.96 0.85 -5.98
CA PRO A 200 -16.25 -0.24 -6.88
C PRO A 200 -16.18 -1.56 -6.11
N ARG A 201 -16.84 -2.61 -6.60
CA ARG A 201 -16.74 -3.95 -5.98
C ARG A 201 -15.31 -4.47 -6.00
N ASN A 202 -14.60 -4.28 -7.12
CA ASN A 202 -13.21 -4.72 -7.28
C ASN A 202 -12.23 -3.73 -6.63
N CYS A 203 -12.31 -3.59 -5.30
CA CYS A 203 -11.31 -2.86 -4.53
C CYS A 203 -11.10 -3.48 -3.15
N VAL A 204 -10.00 -3.06 -2.52
CA VAL A 204 -9.70 -3.33 -1.12
C VAL A 204 -9.86 -2.03 -0.35
N CYS A 205 -10.77 -2.00 0.64
CA CYS A 205 -10.96 -0.82 1.46
C CYS A 205 -10.26 -0.92 2.81
N TYR A 206 -9.79 0.22 3.31
CA TYR A 206 -9.07 0.37 4.57
C TYR A 206 -9.69 1.51 5.38
N THR A 207 -9.66 1.42 6.71
CA THR A 207 -9.87 2.62 7.54
C THR A 207 -8.69 3.59 7.44
N GLY A 208 -7.48 3.03 7.34
CA GLY A 208 -6.19 3.68 7.14
C GLY A 208 -5.14 2.62 6.79
N THR A 209 -4.02 3.02 6.22
CA THR A 209 -2.85 2.16 5.98
C THR A 209 -1.84 2.32 7.12
N HIS A 210 -0.63 1.76 6.95
CA HIS A 210 0.46 1.94 7.90
C HIS A 210 1.08 3.35 7.86
N ASP A 211 0.90 4.08 6.75
CA ASP A 211 1.37 5.47 6.58
C ASP A 211 0.41 6.50 7.16
N ASN A 212 -0.85 6.10 7.33
CA ASN A 212 -1.85 6.97 7.93
C ASN A 212 -1.71 7.02 9.45
N ALA A 213 -2.19 8.12 10.02
CA ALA A 213 -2.50 8.19 11.44
C ALA A 213 -3.52 7.09 11.80
N THR A 214 -3.57 6.67 13.07
CA THR A 214 -4.72 5.86 13.50
C THR A 214 -6.00 6.65 13.31
N PHE A 215 -7.15 6.01 13.08
CA PHE A 215 -8.39 6.72 12.80
C PHE A 215 -8.75 7.71 13.92
N ARG A 216 -8.43 7.36 15.18
CA ARG A 216 -8.63 8.22 16.34
C ARG A 216 -7.68 9.42 16.36
N GLN A 217 -6.42 9.25 15.97
CA GLN A 217 -5.49 10.36 15.82
C GLN A 217 -5.95 11.27 14.68
N TRP A 218 -6.19 10.70 13.50
CA TRP A 218 -6.68 11.43 12.33
C TRP A 218 -7.89 12.28 12.67
N TYR A 219 -8.92 11.72 13.31
CA TYR A 219 -10.12 12.49 13.66
C TYR A 219 -9.85 13.64 14.65
N ALA A 220 -8.88 13.48 15.54
CA ALA A 220 -8.50 14.51 16.51
C ALA A 220 -7.67 15.65 15.89
N GLU A 221 -6.92 15.36 14.83
CA GLU A 221 -6.04 16.31 14.13
C GLU A 221 -6.69 16.91 12.88
N ALA A 222 -7.67 16.23 12.28
CA ALA A 222 -8.41 16.69 11.12
C ALA A 222 -9.06 18.06 11.38
N ASP A 223 -9.13 18.88 10.34
CA ASP A 223 -9.82 20.16 10.38
C ASP A 223 -11.30 19.99 10.76
N LEU A 224 -11.93 21.09 11.17
CA LEU A 224 -13.29 21.06 11.70
C LEU A 224 -14.31 20.58 10.65
N ALA A 225 -14.12 20.89 9.37
CA ALA A 225 -15.05 20.53 8.32
C ALA A 225 -14.96 19.04 7.98
N ALA A 226 -13.76 18.49 7.76
CA ALA A 226 -13.56 17.05 7.55
C ALA A 226 -14.04 16.22 8.75
N ARG A 227 -13.72 16.65 9.98
CA ARG A 227 -14.19 16.01 11.22
C ARG A 227 -15.73 15.98 11.29
N ASN A 228 -16.38 17.08 10.94
CA ASN A 228 -17.84 17.16 10.95
C ASN A 228 -18.47 16.32 9.84
N MET A 229 -17.85 16.27 8.65
CA MET A 229 -18.26 15.38 7.56
C MET A 229 -18.22 13.92 8.02
N ALA A 230 -17.10 13.47 8.58
CA ALA A 230 -16.94 12.11 9.11
C ALA A 230 -17.96 11.78 10.21
N LYS A 231 -18.19 12.74 11.12
CA LYS A 231 -19.18 12.59 12.20
C LYS A 231 -20.61 12.40 11.68
N ARG A 232 -21.00 13.11 10.63
CA ARG A 232 -22.31 12.96 9.98
C ARG A 232 -22.38 11.64 9.22
N TYR A 233 -21.36 11.34 8.42
CA TYR A 233 -21.33 10.18 7.53
C TYR A 233 -21.30 8.85 8.30
N LEU A 234 -20.52 8.75 9.37
CA LEU A 234 -20.37 7.52 10.16
C LEU A 234 -21.52 7.26 11.15
N GLU A 235 -22.52 8.15 11.17
CA GLU A 235 -23.68 8.20 12.07
C GLU A 235 -23.35 8.09 13.57
N LYS A 236 -24.23 8.55 14.45
CA LYS A 236 -24.13 8.29 15.89
C LYS A 236 -25.07 7.14 16.25
N GLY A 237 -24.60 5.91 16.06
CA GLY A 237 -25.21 4.78 16.76
C GLY A 237 -25.07 4.98 18.28
N LEU A 238 -26.11 4.64 19.03
CA LEU A 238 -26.02 4.55 20.48
C LEU A 238 -24.97 3.47 20.82
N PHE A 239 -23.90 3.85 21.52
CA PHE A 239 -22.89 2.97 22.15
C PHE A 239 -21.67 2.47 21.33
N GLY A 240 -21.38 3.02 20.13
CA GLY A 240 -20.17 2.67 19.37
C GLY A 240 -18.99 3.64 19.52
N SER A 241 -17.75 3.14 19.65
CA SER A 241 -16.55 3.99 19.52
C SER A 241 -16.47 4.58 18.10
N LEU A 242 -15.77 5.70 17.93
CA LEU A 242 -15.56 6.26 16.59
C LEU A 242 -14.89 5.25 15.64
N ASN A 243 -13.86 4.56 16.09
CA ASN A 243 -13.18 3.54 15.30
C ASN A 243 -14.11 2.40 14.91
N MET A 244 -14.99 1.94 15.80
CA MET A 244 -15.93 0.87 15.46
C MET A 244 -16.94 1.32 14.39
N ARG A 245 -17.30 2.59 14.38
CA ARG A 245 -18.14 3.17 13.31
C ARG A 245 -17.42 3.24 11.97
N ALA A 246 -16.13 3.59 11.97
CA ALA A 246 -15.30 3.55 10.78
C ALA A 246 -15.14 2.11 10.24
N ILE A 247 -14.91 1.13 11.13
CA ILE A 247 -14.84 -0.29 10.78
C ILE A 247 -16.18 -0.76 10.19
N ARG A 248 -17.30 -0.41 10.83
CA ARG A 248 -18.65 -0.68 10.32
C ARG A 248 -18.84 -0.13 8.90
N ALA A 249 -18.41 1.10 8.63
CA ALA A 249 -18.52 1.70 7.31
C ALA A 249 -17.68 0.96 6.25
N ALA A 250 -16.47 0.51 6.60
CA ALA A 250 -15.65 -0.34 5.72
C ALA A 250 -16.34 -1.69 5.45
N TYR A 251 -16.90 -2.33 6.49
CA TYR A 251 -17.61 -3.61 6.35
C TYR A 251 -18.91 -3.47 5.53
N ALA A 252 -19.65 -2.39 5.71
CA ALA A 252 -20.88 -2.14 4.97
C ALA A 252 -20.65 -1.72 3.51
N SER A 253 -19.41 -1.36 3.14
CA SER A 253 -19.08 -0.92 1.79
C SER A 253 -19.20 -2.05 0.77
N PRO A 254 -19.33 -1.75 -0.53
CA PRO A 254 -19.36 -2.77 -1.59
C PRO A 254 -17.98 -3.37 -1.91
N ALA A 255 -16.89 -2.91 -1.27
CA ALA A 255 -15.54 -3.41 -1.51
C ALA A 255 -15.45 -4.93 -1.27
N ALA A 256 -14.80 -5.65 -2.19
CA ALA A 256 -14.59 -7.08 -2.10
C ALA A 256 -13.85 -7.48 -0.82
N LEU A 257 -12.90 -6.66 -0.37
CA LEU A 257 -12.12 -6.92 0.84
C LEU A 257 -12.04 -5.67 1.71
N ALA A 258 -12.25 -5.84 3.03
CA ALA A 258 -12.07 -4.80 4.03
C ALA A 258 -10.90 -5.16 4.96
N ILE A 259 -9.86 -4.32 5.00
CA ILE A 259 -8.68 -4.53 5.84
C ILE A 259 -8.63 -3.44 6.91
N ILE A 260 -8.54 -3.85 8.17
CA ILE A 260 -8.55 -2.95 9.32
C ILE A 260 -7.20 -3.02 10.05
N PRO A 261 -6.47 -1.92 10.22
CA PRO A 261 -5.29 -1.88 11.08
C PRO A 261 -5.60 -2.31 12.50
N MET A 262 -4.71 -3.08 13.11
CA MET A 262 -4.89 -3.57 14.48
C MET A 262 -5.01 -2.42 15.49
N GLN A 263 -4.37 -1.29 15.22
CA GLN A 263 -4.48 -0.07 16.03
C GLN A 263 -5.90 0.47 16.06
N ASP A 264 -6.63 0.36 14.94
CA ASP A 264 -8.01 0.81 14.83
C ASP A 264 -8.97 -0.15 15.54
N VAL A 265 -8.74 -1.46 15.39
CA VAL A 265 -9.44 -2.52 16.16
C VAL A 265 -9.30 -2.28 17.67
N LEU A 266 -8.10 -1.88 18.12
CA LEU A 266 -7.78 -1.59 19.52
C LEU A 266 -8.15 -0.16 19.96
N ASN A 267 -8.73 0.66 19.07
CA ASN A 267 -9.14 2.05 19.34
C ASN A 267 -8.01 2.94 19.90
N LEU A 268 -6.79 2.77 19.36
CA LEU A 268 -5.58 3.48 19.79
C LEU A 268 -5.44 4.85 19.10
N GLY A 269 -4.76 5.79 19.78
CA GLY A 269 -4.46 7.13 19.26
C GLY A 269 -3.02 7.25 18.73
N ALA A 270 -2.50 8.48 18.69
CA ALA A 270 -1.26 8.85 17.98
C ALA A 270 -0.01 8.03 18.35
N LYS A 271 0.12 7.61 19.61
CA LYS A 271 1.25 6.77 20.08
C LYS A 271 1.34 5.39 19.41
N ALA A 272 0.33 5.02 18.62
CA ALA A 272 0.27 3.75 17.91
C ALA A 272 0.44 3.89 16.38
N ARG A 273 0.65 5.10 15.86
CA ARG A 273 0.94 5.30 14.44
C ARG A 273 2.17 4.48 14.04
N MET A 274 2.09 3.78 12.90
CA MET A 274 3.17 2.89 12.46
C MET A 274 4.27 3.66 11.74
N ASN A 275 3.89 4.51 10.78
CA ASN A 275 4.81 5.33 10.01
C ASN A 275 4.27 6.75 9.84
N VAL A 276 5.17 7.73 9.87
CA VAL A 276 4.95 9.09 9.40
C VAL A 276 5.82 9.26 8.15
N PRO A 277 5.23 9.33 6.94
CA PRO A 277 5.98 9.49 5.71
C PRO A 277 6.95 10.67 5.76
N SER A 278 8.08 10.53 5.05
CA SER A 278 9.13 11.56 4.97
C SER A 278 9.76 11.98 6.30
N THR A 279 9.76 11.11 7.31
CA THR A 279 10.46 11.36 8.59
C THR A 279 11.51 10.28 8.90
N LEU A 280 12.59 10.69 9.56
CA LEU A 280 13.66 9.80 10.00
C LEU A 280 13.50 9.47 11.50
N GLY A 281 13.55 8.18 11.83
CA GLY A 281 13.47 7.69 13.20
C GLY A 281 12.04 7.62 13.76
N GLY A 282 11.83 6.79 14.79
CA GLY A 282 10.54 6.64 15.49
C GLY A 282 9.46 5.81 14.77
N ASN A 283 9.62 5.56 13.47
CA ASN A 283 8.74 4.72 12.66
C ASN A 283 8.97 3.21 12.88
N TRP A 284 7.99 2.39 12.50
CA TRP A 284 8.03 0.92 12.53
C TRP A 284 8.26 0.30 13.92
N ALA A 285 8.03 1.08 14.98
CA ALA A 285 8.32 0.70 16.36
C ALA A 285 7.09 0.28 17.17
N TRP A 286 5.87 0.52 16.66
CA TRP A 286 4.66 0.14 17.37
C TRP A 286 4.55 -1.38 17.50
N ARG A 287 4.20 -1.85 18.70
CA ARG A 287 3.97 -3.25 19.01
C ARG A 287 2.68 -3.42 19.79
N MET A 288 1.89 -4.43 19.42
CA MET A 288 0.75 -4.84 20.21
C MET A 288 1.23 -5.36 21.57
N LYS A 289 0.63 -4.85 22.66
CA LYS A 289 0.92 -5.36 24.01
C LYS A 289 0.33 -6.76 24.18
N PRO A 290 0.96 -7.62 25.01
CA PRO A 290 0.33 -8.89 25.41
C PRO A 290 -1.08 -8.65 25.95
N ASN A 291 -2.03 -9.51 25.56
CA ASN A 291 -3.43 -9.46 25.98
C ASN A 291 -4.20 -8.16 25.61
N ALA A 292 -3.71 -7.39 24.64
CA ALA A 292 -4.42 -6.19 24.16
C ALA A 292 -5.74 -6.52 23.45
N LEU A 293 -5.77 -7.61 22.68
CA LEU A 293 -6.99 -8.16 22.09
C LEU A 293 -7.77 -8.94 23.15
N LYS A 294 -8.99 -8.51 23.44
CA LYS A 294 -9.92 -9.18 24.35
C LYS A 294 -10.96 -9.95 23.53
N GLY A 295 -11.51 -11.05 24.08
CA GLY A 295 -12.54 -11.85 23.42
C GLY A 295 -13.73 -11.01 22.90
N LYS A 296 -14.19 -10.05 23.71
CA LYS A 296 -15.26 -9.11 23.34
C LYS A 296 -14.97 -8.29 22.07
N THR A 297 -13.71 -8.01 21.74
CA THR A 297 -13.35 -7.30 20.50
C THR A 297 -13.48 -8.23 19.30
N ALA A 298 -13.02 -9.48 19.42
CA ALA A 298 -13.18 -10.48 18.37
C ALA A 298 -14.65 -10.82 18.11
N GLU A 299 -15.46 -10.97 19.17
CA GLU A 299 -16.92 -11.17 19.07
C GLU A 299 -17.60 -10.05 18.28
N LYS A 300 -17.24 -8.79 18.56
CA LYS A 300 -17.78 -7.63 17.83
C LYS A 300 -17.38 -7.60 16.36
N LEU A 301 -16.14 -7.94 16.04
CA LEU A 301 -15.69 -8.00 14.64
C LEU A 301 -16.43 -9.12 13.90
N ARG A 302 -16.62 -10.28 14.54
CA ARG A 302 -17.41 -11.38 13.99
C ARG A 302 -18.87 -10.99 13.77
N GLU A 303 -19.50 -10.33 14.74
CA GLU A 303 -20.87 -9.82 14.62
C GLU A 303 -21.00 -8.88 13.41
N LEU A 304 -20.04 -7.97 13.21
CA LEU A 304 -20.01 -7.11 12.03
C LEU A 304 -19.82 -7.92 10.73
N SER A 305 -18.95 -8.93 10.72
CA SER A 305 -18.81 -9.82 9.56
C SER A 305 -20.11 -10.55 9.25
N GLU A 306 -20.85 -11.01 10.26
CA GLU A 306 -22.16 -11.67 10.08
C GLU A 306 -23.21 -10.70 9.52
N ILE A 307 -23.33 -9.50 10.10
CA ILE A 307 -24.30 -8.46 9.67
C ILE A 307 -24.07 -8.06 8.21
N TYR A 308 -22.81 -7.92 7.79
CA TYR A 308 -22.44 -7.44 6.46
C TYR A 308 -22.04 -8.56 5.49
N LEU A 309 -22.29 -9.82 5.85
CA LEU A 309 -22.06 -11.01 5.00
C LEU A 309 -20.60 -11.13 4.50
N ARG A 310 -19.66 -11.05 5.44
CA ARG A 310 -18.19 -11.17 5.24
C ARG A 310 -17.56 -12.32 6.04
N LEU A 311 -18.31 -13.40 6.29
CA LEU A 311 -17.80 -14.65 6.85
C LEU A 311 -17.41 -15.64 5.76
#